data_AF-A0A351IMK3-F1
#
_entry.id   AF-A0A351IMK3-F1
#
_cell.length_a   1.000
_cell.length_b   1.000
_cell.length_c   1.000
_cell.angle_alpha   90.00
_cell.angle_beta   90.00
_cell.angle_gamma   90.00
#
_symmetry.space_group_name_H-M   'P 1'
#
loop_
_entity.id
_entity.type
_entity.pdbx_description
1 polymer ?
#
loop_
_entity_poly.entity_id
_entity_poly.type
_entity_poly.pdbx_seq_one_letter_code
_entity_poly.pdbx_strand_id
1 'polypeptide(L)'
;MGKQIFSHKKIQALCVGLFLIGLALITFFNYWWPGIMLVAGLPLAIRQYLLGKYYDVAVTLVVFLGVFFTVQFHIPWKLLLPILFVIGAIYIFFRDFIESKEESEVEREEDLEKEIEEEQHKK
;
A
#
# COMPACT_ATOMS: atom_id res chain seq x y z
N MET A 1 -7.97 12.62 6.00
CA MET A 1 -7.41 12.11 7.28
C MET A 1 -8.21 10.89 7.75
N GLY A 2 -7.69 9.67 7.56
CA GLY A 2 -8.42 8.43 7.85
C GLY A 2 -8.58 8.16 9.35
N LYS A 3 -9.83 7.93 9.77
CA LYS A 3 -10.24 7.67 11.15
C LYS A 3 -9.52 6.42 11.71
N GLN A 4 -8.72 6.59 12.76
CA GLN A 4 -7.96 5.51 13.40
C GLN A 4 -8.91 4.56 14.15
N ILE A 5 -8.96 3.29 13.71
CA ILE A 5 -9.94 2.30 14.21
C ILE A 5 -9.43 1.54 15.45
N PHE A 6 -8.12 1.54 15.72
CA PHE A 6 -7.53 0.82 16.87
C PHE A 6 -6.38 1.58 17.55
N SER A 7 -6.28 1.42 18.88
CA SER A 7 -5.19 1.95 19.70
C SER A 7 -3.83 1.39 19.26
N HIS A 8 -2.84 2.27 19.05
CA HIS A 8 -1.48 1.95 18.56
C HIS A 8 -0.84 0.73 19.24
N LYS A 9 -1.09 0.52 20.53
CA LYS A 9 -0.53 -0.61 21.31
C LYS A 9 -1.07 -1.98 20.87
N LYS A 10 -2.35 -2.05 20.50
CA LYS A 10 -3.00 -3.31 20.05
C LYS A 10 -2.53 -3.71 18.66
N ILE A 11 -2.36 -2.74 17.77
CA ILE A 11 -1.83 -2.95 16.41
C ILE A 11 -0.40 -3.48 16.47
N GLN A 12 0.43 -2.90 17.35
CA GLN A 12 1.80 -3.35 17.52
C GLN A 12 1.90 -4.77 18.09
N ALA A 13 1.07 -5.09 19.10
CA ALA A 13 1.01 -6.46 19.63
C ALA A 13 0.56 -7.48 18.58
N LEU A 14 -0.42 -7.13 17.73
CA LEU A 14 -0.86 -7.97 16.62
C LEU A 14 0.27 -8.17 15.59
N CYS A 15 1.00 -7.12 15.22
CA CYS A 15 2.10 -7.20 14.26
C CYS A 15 3.24 -8.08 14.77
N VAL A 16 3.62 -7.92 16.04
CA VAL A 16 4.67 -8.75 16.67
C VAL A 16 4.20 -10.20 16.80
N GLY A 17 2.94 -10.44 17.19
CA GLY A 17 2.37 -11.77 17.24
C GLY A 17 2.38 -12.47 15.88
N LEU A 18 1.94 -11.77 14.84
CA LEU A 18 1.93 -12.30 13.46
C LEU A 18 3.35 -12.57 12.94
N PHE A 19 4.30 -11.67 13.26
CA PHE A 19 5.71 -11.86 12.94
C PHE A 19 6.28 -13.12 13.59
N LEU A 20 6.03 -13.33 14.89
CA LEU A 20 6.50 -14.51 15.62
C LEU A 20 5.90 -15.81 15.09
N ILE A 21 4.60 -15.81 14.74
CA ILE A 21 3.94 -16.97 14.12
C ILE A 21 4.59 -17.28 12.77
N GLY A 22 4.83 -16.26 11.95
CA GLY A 22 5.53 -16.43 10.68
C GLY A 22 6.94 -17.00 10.86
N LEU A 23 7.67 -16.52 11.87
CA LEU A 23 9.04 -16.96 12.16
C LEU A 23 9.08 -18.42 12.61
N ALA A 24 8.11 -18.83 13.42
CA ALA A 24 7.92 -20.23 13.81
C ALA A 24 7.63 -21.13 12.60
N LEU A 25 6.76 -20.69 11.68
CA LEU A 25 6.47 -21.43 10.44
C LEU A 25 7.72 -21.57 9.56
N ILE A 26 8.47 -20.50 9.32
CA ILE A 26 9.71 -20.57 8.51
C ILE A 26 10.71 -21.57 9.09
N THR A 27 10.89 -21.51 10.42
CA THR A 27 11.83 -22.38 11.12
C THR A 27 11.41 -23.84 11.01
N PHE A 28 10.10 -24.12 11.11
CA PHE A 28 9.55 -25.46 10.93
C PHE A 28 9.74 -25.99 9.50
N PHE A 29 9.52 -25.14 8.50
CA PHE A 29 9.61 -25.51 7.09
C PHE A 29 11.05 -25.49 6.55
N ASN A 30 12.05 -25.02 7.32
CA ASN A 30 13.45 -24.83 6.91
C ASN A 30 13.67 -23.91 5.68
N TYR A 31 12.63 -23.19 5.21
CA TYR A 31 12.73 -22.25 4.10
C TYR A 31 13.14 -20.85 4.58
N TRP A 32 14.40 -20.74 5.00
CA TRP A 32 14.99 -19.49 5.52
C TRP A 32 14.95 -18.33 4.51
N TRP A 33 15.29 -18.62 3.26
CA TRP A 33 15.22 -17.69 2.13
C TRP A 33 14.27 -18.32 1.11
N PRO A 34 13.23 -17.62 0.57
CA PRO A 34 12.76 -16.23 0.76
C PRO A 34 11.76 -16.00 1.90
N GLY A 35 11.50 -17.00 2.75
CA GLY A 35 10.44 -16.94 3.77
C GLY A 35 10.54 -15.75 4.73
N ILE A 36 11.75 -15.44 5.22
CA ILE A 36 11.97 -14.34 6.19
C ILE A 36 11.51 -12.99 5.66
N MET A 37 11.71 -12.71 4.38
CA MET A 37 11.23 -11.47 3.77
C MET A 37 9.70 -11.38 3.85
N LEU A 38 8.99 -12.45 3.55
CA LEU A 38 7.54 -12.46 3.56
C LEU A 38 7.00 -12.29 4.99
N VAL A 39 7.63 -12.94 5.96
CA VAL A 39 7.24 -12.84 7.37
C VAL A 39 7.54 -11.46 7.97
N ALA A 40 8.58 -10.76 7.51
CA ALA A 40 8.82 -9.38 7.90
C ALA A 40 7.89 -8.39 7.17
N GLY A 41 7.63 -8.62 5.88
CA GLY A 41 6.84 -7.74 5.03
C GLY A 41 5.34 -7.77 5.33
N LEU A 42 4.79 -8.94 5.64
CA LEU A 42 3.35 -9.13 5.91
C LEU A 42 2.84 -8.31 7.12
N PRO A 43 3.46 -8.37 8.33
CA PRO A 43 3.06 -7.52 9.45
C PRO A 43 3.31 -6.03 9.19
N LEU A 44 4.31 -5.68 8.35
CA LEU A 44 4.56 -4.29 7.94
C LEU A 44 3.42 -3.76 7.06
N ALA A 45 2.99 -4.54 6.07
CA ALA A 45 1.89 -4.22 5.18
C ALA A 45 0.56 -4.13 5.94
N ILE A 46 0.31 -5.06 6.87
CA ILE A 46 -0.87 -5.04 7.75
C ILE A 46 -0.85 -3.78 8.62
N ARG A 47 0.29 -3.42 9.22
CA ARG A 47 0.42 -2.18 9.98
C ARG A 47 0.07 -0.94 9.15
N GLN A 48 0.59 -0.86 7.92
CA GLN A 48 0.30 0.24 7.00
C GLN A 48 -1.19 0.26 6.57
N TYR A 49 -1.81 -0.91 6.43
CA TYR A 49 -3.23 -1.04 6.10
C TYR A 49 -4.11 -0.53 7.23
N LEU A 50 -3.78 -0.88 8.47
CA LEU A 50 -4.47 -0.36 9.65
C LEU A 50 -4.24 1.15 9.87
N LEU A 51 -3.19 1.74 9.29
CA LEU A 51 -2.93 3.18 9.31
C LEU A 51 -3.68 3.95 8.20
N GLY A 52 -4.44 3.27 7.34
CA GLY A 52 -5.25 3.90 6.28
C GLY A 52 -4.45 4.45 5.10
N LYS A 53 -3.14 4.15 5.01
CA LYS A 53 -2.28 4.57 3.89
C LYS A 53 -2.25 3.46 2.83
N TYR A 54 -3.38 3.26 2.14
CA TYR A 54 -3.55 2.17 1.16
C TYR A 54 -2.49 2.16 0.05
N TYR A 55 -1.97 3.33 -0.35
CA TYR A 55 -0.87 3.44 -1.32
C TYR A 55 0.44 2.82 -0.82
N ASP A 56 0.85 3.13 0.41
CA ASP A 56 2.07 2.56 1.01
C ASP A 56 1.93 1.03 1.12
N VAL A 57 0.73 0.54 1.44
CA VAL A 57 0.43 -0.90 1.52
C VAL A 57 0.63 -1.58 0.18
N ALA A 58 0.04 -1.02 -0.89
CA ALA A 58 0.13 -1.59 -2.23
C ALA A 58 1.59 -1.68 -2.69
N VAL A 59 2.37 -0.62 -2.50
CA VAL A 59 3.79 -0.59 -2.84
C VAL A 59 4.57 -1.62 -2.03
N THR A 60 4.37 -1.64 -0.71
CA THR A 60 5.07 -2.58 0.19
C THR A 60 4.73 -4.03 -0.17
N LEU A 61 3.47 -4.32 -0.48
CA LEU A 61 2.99 -5.64 -0.86
C LEU A 61 3.56 -6.07 -2.22
N VAL A 62 3.57 -5.18 -3.21
CA VAL A 62 4.17 -5.43 -4.53
C VAL A 62 5.67 -5.67 -4.42
N VAL A 63 6.39 -4.91 -3.60
CA VAL A 63 7.83 -5.09 -3.41
C VAL A 63 8.13 -6.42 -2.72
N PHE A 64 7.47 -6.70 -1.58
CA PHE A 64 7.75 -7.92 -0.83
C PHE A 64 7.30 -9.19 -1.56
N LEU A 65 6.11 -9.20 -2.18
CA LEU A 65 5.71 -10.35 -3.01
C LEU A 65 6.51 -10.44 -4.30
N GLY A 66 6.81 -9.32 -4.96
CA GLY A 66 7.58 -9.29 -6.20
C GLY A 66 8.98 -9.87 -6.01
N VAL A 67 9.66 -9.49 -4.92
CA VAL A 67 10.97 -10.04 -4.57
C VAL A 67 10.85 -11.52 -4.16
N PHE A 68 9.84 -11.89 -3.38
CA PHE A 68 9.60 -13.29 -3.00
C PHE A 68 9.42 -14.19 -4.23
N PHE A 69 8.57 -13.78 -5.19
CA PHE A 69 8.35 -14.51 -6.43
C PHE A 69 9.62 -14.58 -7.28
N THR A 70 10.36 -13.48 -7.38
CA THR A 70 11.62 -13.43 -8.13
C THR A 70 12.60 -14.50 -7.64
N VAL A 71 12.76 -14.60 -6.31
CA VAL A 71 13.72 -15.54 -5.73
C VAL A 71 13.19 -16.97 -5.71
N GLN A 72 11.90 -17.17 -5.42
CA GLN A 72 11.31 -18.51 -5.39
C GLN A 72 11.33 -19.18 -6.78
N PHE A 73 11.04 -18.41 -7.84
CA PHE A 73 10.93 -18.95 -9.20
C PHE A 73 12.22 -18.83 -10.02
N HIS A 74 13.33 -18.36 -9.43
CA HIS A 74 14.61 -18.14 -10.13
C HIS A 74 14.42 -17.43 -11.48
N ILE A 75 13.59 -16.38 -11.49
CA ILE A 75 13.13 -15.77 -12.74
C ILE A 75 14.32 -15.12 -13.45
N PRO A 76 14.54 -15.40 -14.75
CA PRO A 76 15.60 -14.76 -15.51
C PRO A 76 15.33 -13.25 -15.64
N TRP A 77 16.38 -12.44 -15.54
CA TRP A 77 16.31 -10.97 -15.64
C TRP A 77 15.58 -10.46 -16.91
N LYS A 78 15.60 -11.25 -17.98
CA LYS A 78 14.86 -10.98 -19.22
C LYS A 78 13.34 -10.93 -19.04
N LEU A 79 12.78 -11.66 -18.08
CA LEU A 79 11.36 -11.59 -17.71
C LEU A 79 11.11 -10.56 -16.61
N LEU A 80 12.04 -10.40 -15.66
CA LEU A 80 11.86 -9.48 -14.53
C LEU A 80 11.75 -8.02 -14.98
N LEU A 81 12.61 -7.60 -15.91
CA LEU A 81 12.63 -6.24 -16.45
C LEU A 81 11.28 -5.81 -17.08
N PRO A 82 10.70 -6.54 -18.04
CA PRO A 82 9.41 -6.17 -18.61
C PRO A 82 8.29 -6.17 -17.58
N ILE A 83 8.28 -7.12 -16.63
CA ILE A 83 7.28 -7.13 -15.54
C ILE A 83 7.40 -5.88 -14.67
N LEU A 84 8.62 -5.49 -14.30
CA LEU A 84 8.88 -4.29 -13.51
C LEU A 84 8.42 -3.03 -14.25
N PHE A 85 8.68 -2.95 -15.56
CA PHE A 85 8.23 -1.83 -16.40
C PHE A 85 6.71 -1.75 -16.50
N VAL A 86 6.03 -2.88 -16.68
CA VAL A 86 4.55 -2.91 -16.74
C VAL A 86 3.97 -2.47 -15.39
N ILE A 87 4.48 -2.99 -14.28
CA ILE A 87 4.05 -2.58 -12.93
C ILE A 87 4.32 -1.09 -12.70
N GLY A 88 5.51 -0.60 -13.09
CA GLY A 88 5.87 0.81 -12.97
C GLY A 88 4.97 1.73 -13.81
N ALA A 89 4.64 1.33 -15.04
CA ALA A 89 3.73 2.06 -15.92
C ALA A 89 2.31 2.09 -15.35
N ILE A 90 1.80 0.95 -14.87
CA ILE A 90 0.51 0.87 -14.18
C ILE A 90 0.52 1.79 -12.94
N TYR A 91 1.59 1.76 -12.14
CA TYR A 91 1.72 2.60 -10.96
C TYR A 91 1.66 4.10 -11.28
N ILE A 92 2.42 4.55 -12.29
CA ILE A 92 2.38 5.94 -12.74
C ILE A 92 0.99 6.31 -13.24
N PHE A 93 0.37 5.45 -14.05
CA PHE A 93 -0.96 5.67 -14.60
C PHE A 93 -2.02 5.83 -13.50
N PHE A 94 -2.02 4.95 -12.50
CA PHE A 94 -2.94 5.07 -11.37
C PHE A 94 -2.65 6.30 -10.52
N ARG A 95 -1.38 6.64 -10.28
CA ARG A 95 -1.04 7.86 -9.54
C ARG A 95 -1.60 9.09 -10.22
N ASP A 96 -1.36 9.20 -11.53
CA ASP A 96 -1.83 10.32 -12.36
C ASP A 96 -3.35 10.42 -12.35
N PHE A 97 -4.05 9.28 -12.48
CA PHE A 97 -5.52 9.24 -12.48
C PHE A 97 -6.16 9.60 -11.14
N ILE A 98 -5.46 9.35 -10.03
CA ILE A 98 -5.92 9.67 -8.67
C ILE A 98 -5.66 11.14 -8.36
N GLU A 99 -4.46 11.64 -8.69
CA GLU A 99 -4.06 13.03 -8.47
C GLU A 99 -4.94 13.98 -9.29
N SER A 100 -5.23 13.64 -10.55
CA SER A 100 -6.18 14.40 -11.39
C SER A 100 -7.59 14.43 -10.82
N LYS A 101 -8.00 13.41 -10.06
CA LYS A 101 -9.33 13.35 -9.45
C LYS A 101 -9.41 14.26 -8.23
N GLU A 102 -8.38 14.30 -7.39
CA GLU A 102 -8.31 15.21 -6.23
C GLU A 102 -8.36 16.68 -6.68
N GLU A 103 -7.58 17.07 -7.71
CA GLU A 103 -7.62 18.43 -8.27
C GLU A 103 -9.03 18.82 -8.76
N SER A 104 -9.72 17.91 -9.44
CA SER A 104 -11.05 18.14 -10.00
C SER A 104 -12.20 18.25 -8.97
N GLU A 105 -12.00 17.75 -7.75
CA GLU A 105 -13.01 17.88 -6.67
C GLU A 105 -12.80 19.17 -5.89
N VAL A 106 -11.54 19.56 -5.64
CA VAL A 106 -11.21 20.84 -4.99
C VAL A 106 -11.70 22.02 -5.82
N GLU A 107 -11.46 22.00 -7.13
CA GLU A 107 -11.90 23.07 -8.04
C GLU A 107 -13.45 23.16 -8.11
N ARG A 108 -14.14 22.01 -8.05
CA ARG A 108 -15.61 21.96 -8.00
C ARG A 108 -16.20 22.47 -6.68
N GLU A 109 -15.54 22.19 -5.55
CA GLU A 109 -15.97 22.69 -4.24
C GLU A 109 -15.80 24.22 -4.17
N GLU A 110 -14.68 24.77 -4.68
CA GLU A 110 -14.46 26.21 -4.74
C GLU A 110 -15.48 26.95 -5.63
N ASP A 111 -15.88 26.36 -6.75
CA ASP A 111 -16.87 26.97 -7.64
C ASP A 111 -18.28 26.96 -7.04
N LEU A 112 -18.66 25.89 -6.32
CA LEU A 112 -19.92 25.81 -5.59
C LEU A 112 -19.99 26.83 -4.44
N GLU A 113 -18.89 27.05 -3.72
CA GLU A 113 -18.85 28.06 -2.65
C GLU A 113 -19.06 29.47 -3.19
N LYS A 114 -18.42 29.82 -4.32
CA LYS A 114 -18.60 31.12 -4.99
C LYS A 114 -20.05 31.33 -5.44
N GLU A 115 -20.67 30.29 -6.00
CA GLU A 115 -22.06 30.36 -6.46
C GLU A 115 -23.04 30.61 -5.29
N ILE A 116 -22.80 29.96 -4.14
CA ILE A 116 -23.59 30.16 -2.91
C ILE A 116 -23.39 31.57 -2.34
N GLU A 117 -22.16 32.10 -2.37
CA GLU A 117 -21.85 33.46 -1.88
C GLU A 117 -22.53 34.53 -2.74
N GLU A 118 -22.52 34.37 -4.07
CA GLU A 118 -23.21 35.27 -4.99
C GLU A 118 -24.73 35.26 -4.80
N GLU A 119 -25.35 34.10 -4.56
CA GLU A 119 -26.79 34.01 -4.28
C GLU A 119 -27.17 34.64 -2.93
N GLN A 120 -26.33 34.52 -1.91
CA GLN A 120 -26.53 35.15 -0.60
C GLN A 120 -26.43 36.67 -0.67
N HIS A 121 -25.52 37.21 -1.50
CA HIS A 121 -25.30 38.66 -1.64
C HIS A 121 -26.35 39.34 -2.54
N LYS A 122 -27.13 38.57 -3.30
CA LYS A 122 -28.19 39.06 -4.22
C LYS A 122 -29.58 39.14 -3.57
N LYS A 123 -29.72 38.71 -2.32
CA LYS A 123 -30.97 38.68 -1.54
C LYS A 123 -31.01 39.78 -0.50
#